data_AF-I0KYD3-F1
#
_entry.id   AF-I0KYD3-F1
#
_cell.length_a   1.000
_cell.length_b   1.000
_cell.length_c   1.000
_cell.angle_alpha   90.00
_cell.angle_beta   90.00
_cell.angle_gamma   90.00
#
_symmetry.space_group_name_H-M   'P 1'
#
loop_
_entity.id
_entity.type
_entity.pdbx_description
1 polymer ?
#
loop_
_entity_poly.entity_id
_entity_poly.type
_entity_poly.pdbx_seq_one_letter_code
_entity_poly.pdbx_strand_id
1 'polypeptide(L)' 'MKRPRLYGPGELAALFNVSRQRVLQITRRPGFPKPLARLIGMNVWDADEVDEWAQHNRPPRPTDGDEE' A
#
# COMPACT_ATOMS: atom_id res chain seq x y z
N MET A 1 -11.44 4.53 -23.76
CA MET A 1 -11.33 4.23 -22.31
C MET A 1 -9.86 4.09 -21.94
N LYS A 2 -9.43 4.70 -20.83
CA LYS A 2 -8.06 4.57 -20.30
C LYS A 2 -7.94 3.27 -19.51
N ARG A 3 -6.82 2.56 -19.60
CA ARG A 3 -6.57 1.36 -18.78
C ARG A 3 -6.37 1.78 -17.31
N PRO A 4 -7.01 1.10 -16.34
CA PRO A 4 -6.83 1.43 -14.93
C PRO A 4 -5.41 1.07 -14.46
N ARG A 5 -4.87 1.87 -13.53
CA ARG A 5 -3.66 1.52 -12.79
C ARG A 5 -4.10 0.71 -11.57
N LEU A 6 -3.46 -0.44 -11.38
CA LEU A 6 -3.85 -1.40 -10.35
C LEU A 6 -2.63 -1.83 -9.55
N TYR A 7 -2.84 -2.08 -8.27
CA TYR A 7 -1.85 -2.74 -7.43
C TYR A 7 -2.36 -4.11 -6.98
N GLY A 8 -1.47 -5.09 -7.00
CA GLY A 8 -1.60 -6.32 -6.23
C GLY A 8 -0.65 -6.29 -5.02
N PRO A 9 -0.62 -7.37 -4.22
CA PRO A 9 0.22 -7.43 -3.02
C PRO A 9 1.72 -7.28 -3.29
N GLY A 10 2.19 -7.66 -4.49
CA GLY A 10 3.59 -7.53 -4.88
C GLY A 10 3.98 -6.08 -5.14
N GLU A 11 3.14 -5.35 -5.87
CA GLU A 11 3.34 -3.93 -6.16
C GLU A 11 3.26 -3.10 -4.88
N LEU A 12 2.32 -3.42 -3.97
CA LEU A 12 2.25 -2.77 -2.65
C LEU A 12 3.51 -3.00 -1.81
N ALA A 13 4.10 -4.20 -1.87
CA ALA A 13 5.34 -4.50 -1.14
C ALA A 13 6.50 -3.63 -1.64
N ALA A 14 6.61 -3.48 -2.97
CA ALA A 14 7.61 -2.62 -3.59
C ALA A 14 7.35 -1.13 -3.29
N LEU A 15 6.10 -0.67 -3.43
CA LEU A 15 5.69 0.71 -3.19
C LEU A 15 5.99 1.16 -1.75
N PHE A 16 5.68 0.32 -0.78
CA PHE A 16 5.89 0.63 0.64
C PHE A 16 7.29 0.26 1.14
N ASN A 17 8.11 -0.42 0.33
CA ASN A 17 9.40 -0.98 0.72
C ASN A 17 9.30 -1.86 1.99
N VAL A 18 8.35 -2.80 1.99
CA VAL A 18 8.09 -3.71 3.11
C VAL A 18 7.89 -5.14 2.62
N SER A 19 7.94 -6.10 3.55
CA SER A 19 7.62 -7.50 3.23
C SER A 19 6.14 -7.68 2.83
N ARG A 20 5.84 -8.74 2.07
CA ARG A 20 4.46 -9.12 1.74
C ARG A 20 3.59 -9.38 2.97
N GLN A 21 4.17 -9.95 4.03
CA GLN A 21 3.47 -10.13 5.30
C GLN A 21 3.07 -8.77 5.91
N ARG A 22 3.94 -7.77 5.82
CA ARG A 22 3.64 -6.41 6.29
C ARG A 22 2.54 -5.76 5.45
N VAL A 23 2.50 -5.99 4.13
CA VAL A 23 1.38 -5.55 3.27
C VAL A 23 0.06 -6.09 3.80
N LEU A 24 -0.04 -7.39 4.12
CA LEU A 24 -1.27 -7.98 4.64
C LEU A 24 -1.75 -7.32 5.95
N GLN A 25 -0.82 -6.90 6.81
CA GLN A 25 -1.15 -6.16 8.02
C GLN A 25 -1.65 -4.75 7.69
N ILE A 26 -0.99 -4.04 6.77
CA ILE A 26 -1.36 -2.70 6.34
C ILE A 26 -2.76 -2.69 5.72
N THR A 27 -3.05 -3.64 4.82
CA THR A 27 -4.33 -3.72 4.10
C THR A 27 -5.53 -4.03 5.01
N ARG A 28 -5.28 -4.45 6.24
CA ARG A 28 -6.32 -4.71 7.26
C ARG A 28 -6.55 -3.52 8.20
N ARG A 29 -5.72 -2.47 8.12
CA ARG A 29 -5.85 -1.29 8.98
C ARG A 29 -7.10 -0.50 8.62
N PRO A 30 -7.80 0.10 9.60
CA PRO A 30 -8.84 1.08 9.32
C PRO A 30 -8.30 2.20 8.41
N GLY A 31 -9.10 2.60 7.42
CA GLY A 31 -8.75 3.67 6.49
C GLY A 31 -7.90 3.24 5.29
N PHE A 32 -7.38 2.00 5.23
CA PHE A 32 -6.74 1.51 4.00
C PHE A 32 -7.80 1.32 2.88
N PRO A 33 -7.48 1.61 1.61
CA PRO A 33 -8.40 1.46 0.49
C PRO A 33 -9.03 0.07 0.39
N LYS A 34 -10.31 0.03 0.02
CA LYS A 34 -11.02 -1.23 -0.19
C LYS A 34 -10.51 -1.87 -1.50
N PRO A 35 -10.43 -3.20 -1.58
CA PRO A 35 -10.09 -3.86 -2.83
C PRO A 35 -11.12 -3.52 -3.93
N LEU A 36 -10.64 -3.10 -5.10
CA LEU A 36 -11.42 -2.93 -6.31
C LEU A 36 -11.91 -4.30 -6.84
N ALA A 37 -11.11 -5.35 -6.67
CA ALA A 37 -11.48 -6.72 -6.99
C ALA A 37 -10.89 -7.72 -5.99
N ARG A 38 -11.58 -8.84 -5.81
CA ARG A 38 -11.12 -10.01 -5.05
C ARG A 38 -11.07 -11.21 -5.98
N LEU A 39 -9.86 -11.69 -6.25
CA LEU A 39 -9.61 -12.88 -7.06
C LEU A 39 -9.31 -14.06 -6.13
N ILE A 40 -9.36 -15.28 -6.66
CA ILE A 40 -9.02 -16.51 -5.90
C ILE A 40 -7.63 -16.39 -5.27
N GLY A 41 -6.66 -15.81 -5.99
CA GLY A 41 -5.27 -15.70 -5.53
C GLY A 41 -4.91 -14.40 -4.81
N MET A 42 -5.64 -13.31 -5.03
CA MET A 42 -5.26 -12.00 -4.47
C MET A 42 -6.38 -10.96 -4.51
N ASN A 43 -6.23 -9.95 -3.68
CA ASN A 43 -6.96 -8.70 -3.81
C ASN A 43 -6.23 -7.77 -4.79
N VAL A 44 -7.01 -6.95 -5.49
CA VAL A 44 -6.54 -5.91 -6.41
C VAL A 44 -7.10 -4.59 -5.94
N TRP A 45 -6.27 -3.56 -5.90
CA TRP A 45 -6.63 -2.21 -5.48
C TRP A 45 -6.51 -1.22 -6.63
N ASP A 46 -7.30 -0.16 -6.57
CA ASP A 46 -7.07 1.03 -7.39
C ASP A 46 -5.76 1.70 -6.94
N ALA A 47 -4.88 1.99 -7.90
CA ALA A 47 -3.58 2.55 -7.57
C ALA A 47 -3.66 3.99 -7.06
N ASP A 48 -4.61 4.78 -7.55
CA ASP A 48 -4.71 6.20 -7.23
C ASP A 48 -5.21 6.37 -5.78
N GLU A 49 -6.18 5.56 -5.34
CA GLU A 49 -6.62 5.53 -3.93
C GLU A 49 -5.49 5.11 -2.97
N VAL A 50 -4.67 4.14 -3.37
CA VAL A 50 -3.53 3.69 -2.57
C VAL A 50 -2.45 4.76 -2.50
N ASP A 51 -2.13 5.40 -3.62
CA ASP A 51 -1.12 6.46 -3.67
C ASP A 51 -1.56 7.66 -2.82
N GLU A 52 -2.83 8.04 -2.85
CA GLU A 52 -3.41 9.08 -1.99
C GLU A 52 -3.34 8.68 -0.52
N TRP A 53 -3.76 7.46 -0.18
CA TRP A 53 -3.66 6.96 1.20
C TRP A 53 -2.21 6.98 1.70
N ALA A 54 -1.25 6.57 0.86
CA ALA A 54 0.15 6.50 1.20
C ALA A 54 0.75 7.87 1.50
N GLN A 55 0.33 8.92 0.78
CA GLN A 55 0.77 10.30 1.04
C GLN A 55 0.35 10.79 2.43
N HIS A 56 -0.86 10.43 2.88
CA HIS A 56 -1.40 10.88 4.17
C HIS A 56 -0.97 10.02 5.36
N ASN A 57 -0.55 8.77 5.12
CA ASN A 57 -0.28 7.78 6.18
C ASN A 57 1.19 7.37 6.29
N ARG A 58 2.10 8.03 5.56
CA ARG A 58 3.54 7.76 5.67
C ARG A 58 4.01 8.23 7.05
N PRO A 59 4.55 7.34 7.91
CA PRO A 59 5.14 7.79 9.16
C PRO A 59 6.27 8.78 8.84
N PRO A 60 6.46 9.83 9.65
CA PRO A 60 7.62 10.70 9.52
C PRO A 60 8.86 9.80 9.51
N ARG A 61 9.70 9.95 8.48
CA ARG A 61 10.97 9.23 8.41
C ARG A 61 11.74 9.60 9.69
N PRO A 62 12.29 8.62 10.44
CA PRO A 62 13.27 8.97 11.46
C PRO A 62 14.33 9.82 10.76
N THR A 63 14.48 11.08 11.17
CA THR A 63 15.62 11.87 10.74
C THR A 63 16.84 11.16 11.31
N ASP A 64 17.82 10.83 10.48
CA ASP A 64 19.11 10.28 10.89
C ASP A 64 19.83 11.31 11.78
N GLY A 65 19.45 11.38 13.06
CA GLY A 65 19.83 12.48 13.94
C GLY A 65 19.85 12.15 15.43
N ASP A 66 19.81 10.86 15.79
CA ASP A 66 20.07 10.39 17.16
C ASP A 66 21.22 9.37 17.12
N GLU A 67 22.38 9.77 16.60
CA GLU A 67 23.66 9.18 16.96
C GLU A 67 24.24 10.05 18.08
N GLU A 68 24.07 9.62 19.33
CA GLU A 68 24.83 10.10 20.50
C GLU A 68 25.74 8.99 21.02
#